data_AF-A0A835PS21-F1
#
_entry.id   AF-A0A835PS21-F1
#
_cell.length_a   1.000
_cell.length_b   1.000
_cell.length_c   1.000
_cell.angle_alpha   90.00
_cell.angle_beta   90.00
_cell.angle_gamma   90.00
#
_symmetry.space_group_name_H-M   'P 1'
#
loop_
_entity.id
_entity.type
_entity.pdbx_description
1 polymer ?
#
loop_
_entity_poly.entity_id
_entity_poly.type
_entity_poly.pdbx_seq_one_letter_code
_entity_poly.pdbx_strand_id
1 'polypeptide(L)'
;MGSVLLDGEQSGLGFPYWIAVRRRFGYDDPFFSAGNVEREILAKQVALDLTEDEKHELQNIEDIERIVHCPIVGCGARLSCLDAFEDHYNARHMSACATCSRVYPTSRLLSIHVSEAHDSFFQAKVARGFSMVKCLVEGCGAET
;
A
#
# COMPACT_ATOMS: atom_id res chain seq x y z
N MET A 1 -51.87 -26.32 34.30
CA MET A 1 -52.57 -27.58 34.64
C MET A 1 -52.90 -28.31 33.34
N GLY A 2 -52.56 -29.60 33.25
CA GLY A 2 -52.82 -30.51 32.11
C GLY A 2 -51.61 -30.67 31.19
N SER A 3 -50.68 -31.62 31.40
CA SER A 3 -50.75 -33.09 31.20
C SER A 3 -50.99 -33.45 29.73
N VAL A 4 -49.93 -33.66 28.93
CA VAL A 4 -49.33 -34.97 28.53
C VAL A 4 -50.30 -35.89 27.80
N LEU A 5 -49.94 -36.28 26.56
CA LEU A 5 -50.00 -37.66 26.06
C LEU A 5 -49.07 -37.79 24.83
N LEU A 6 -47.99 -38.54 25.03
CA LEU A 6 -47.19 -39.18 24.00
C LEU A 6 -47.90 -40.48 23.60
N ASP A 7 -47.75 -40.87 22.33
CA ASP A 7 -47.79 -42.22 21.73
C ASP A 7 -48.34 -42.02 20.31
N GLY A 8 -47.64 -42.27 19.20
CA GLY A 8 -46.48 -43.11 18.98
C GLY A 8 -46.83 -44.04 17.84
N GLU A 9 -46.36 -43.78 16.61
CA GLU A 9 -46.10 -44.88 15.68
C GLU A 9 -45.05 -44.48 14.65
N GLN A 10 -43.95 -45.24 14.70
CA GLN A 10 -42.77 -45.12 13.86
C GLN A 10 -43.07 -45.71 12.48
N SER A 11 -42.61 -45.06 11.42
CA SER A 11 -42.23 -45.77 10.20
C SER A 11 -41.26 -44.95 9.36
N GLY A 12 -40.05 -45.48 9.20
CA GLY A 12 -39.31 -45.45 7.95
C GLY A 12 -38.54 -44.17 7.59
N LEU A 13 -37.21 -44.33 7.50
CA LEU A 13 -36.23 -43.48 6.80
C LEU A 13 -35.77 -42.22 7.57
N GLY A 14 -34.53 -42.30 8.06
CA GLY A 14 -33.84 -41.25 8.80
C GLY A 14 -33.42 -40.07 7.94
N PHE A 15 -34.33 -39.13 7.74
CA PHE A 15 -33.98 -37.75 7.40
C PHE A 15 -34.95 -36.79 8.12
N PRO A 16 -34.47 -35.84 8.94
CA PRO A 16 -35.34 -34.87 9.59
C PRO A 16 -35.93 -33.97 8.51
N TYR A 17 -37.24 -34.09 8.29
CA TYR A 17 -37.95 -33.20 7.38
C TYR A 17 -37.93 -31.78 7.96
N TRP A 18 -37.51 -30.80 7.15
CA TRP A 18 -37.50 -29.40 7.58
C TRP A 18 -38.94 -28.88 7.61
N ILE A 19 -39.46 -28.63 8.80
CA ILE A 19 -40.76 -27.97 8.97
C ILE A 19 -40.54 -26.47 8.76
N ALA A 20 -41.15 -25.92 7.72
CA ALA A 20 -41.17 -24.47 7.52
C ALA A 20 -42.05 -23.81 8.60
N VAL A 21 -41.41 -23.24 9.62
CA VAL A 21 -42.09 -22.46 10.66
C VAL A 21 -42.00 -20.98 10.32
N ARG A 22 -43.16 -20.30 10.30
CA ARG A 22 -43.21 -18.85 10.11
C ARG A 22 -42.62 -18.16 11.34
N ARG A 23 -41.44 -17.56 11.19
CA ARG A 23 -40.87 -16.67 12.20
C ARG A 23 -41.63 -15.34 12.17
N ARG A 24 -42.11 -14.89 13.32
CA ARG A 24 -42.71 -13.56 13.49
C ARG A 24 -41.62 -12.64 14.03
N PHE A 25 -41.22 -11.66 13.24
CA PHE A 25 -40.23 -10.66 13.65
C PHE A 25 -40.93 -9.32 13.93
N GLY A 26 -40.48 -8.62 14.96
CA GLY A 26 -40.85 -7.22 15.20
C GLY A 26 -40.12 -6.27 14.23
N TYR A 27 -40.54 -5.01 14.18
CA TYR A 27 -39.89 -4.02 13.30
C TYR A 27 -38.46 -3.66 13.74
N ASP A 28 -38.17 -3.75 15.06
CA ASP A 28 -36.83 -3.56 15.64
C ASP A 28 -36.08 -4.89 15.89
N ASP A 29 -36.48 -5.97 15.21
CA ASP A 29 -35.86 -7.28 15.44
C ASP A 29 -34.40 -7.33 14.95
N PRO A 30 -33.45 -7.88 15.74
CA PRO A 30 -32.05 -8.01 15.34
C PRO A 30 -31.83 -8.75 14.01
N PHE A 31 -32.79 -9.57 13.57
CA PHE A 31 -32.78 -10.21 12.25
C PHE A 31 -32.60 -9.19 11.11
N PHE A 32 -33.16 -7.98 11.26
CA PHE A 32 -33.08 -6.93 10.25
C PHE A 32 -31.84 -6.02 10.37
N SER A 33 -30.99 -6.22 11.37
CA SER A 33 -29.84 -5.33 11.64
C SER A 33 -28.92 -5.15 10.43
N ALA A 34 -28.57 -6.24 9.73
CA ALA A 34 -27.73 -6.19 8.53
C ALA A 34 -28.39 -5.35 7.41
N GLY A 35 -29.69 -5.56 7.16
CA GLY A 35 -30.43 -4.80 6.15
C GLY A 35 -30.61 -3.33 6.52
N ASN A 36 -30.77 -3.02 7.81
CA ASN A 36 -30.84 -1.65 8.30
C ASN A 36 -29.52 -0.90 8.08
N VAL A 37 -28.39 -1.56 8.30
CA VAL A 37 -27.05 -1.01 8.02
C VAL A 37 -26.85 -0.78 6.53
N GLU A 38 -27.21 -1.75 5.69
CA GLU A 38 -27.09 -1.62 4.23
C GLU A 38 -27.95 -0.48 3.68
N ARG A 39 -29.21 -0.37 4.12
CA ARG A 39 -30.10 0.73 3.76
C ARG A 39 -29.54 2.08 4.17
N GLU A 40 -28.95 2.19 5.35
CA GLU A 40 -28.36 3.45 5.84
C GLU A 40 -27.14 3.86 5.00
N ILE A 41 -26.30 2.90 4.58
CA ILE A 41 -25.18 3.15 3.67
C ILE A 41 -25.70 3.67 2.32
N LEU A 42 -26.70 3.00 1.74
CA LEU A 42 -27.29 3.40 0.47
C LEU A 42 -27.97 4.77 0.57
N ALA A 43 -28.70 5.06 1.66
CA ALA A 43 -29.33 6.36 1.87
C ALA A 43 -28.29 7.49 1.97
N LYS A 44 -27.15 7.25 2.62
CA LYS A 44 -26.03 8.21 2.69
C LYS A 44 -25.35 8.39 1.34
N GLN A 45 -25.24 7.35 0.53
CA GLN A 45 -24.70 7.44 -0.83
C GLN A 45 -25.64 8.21 -1.76
N VAL A 46 -26.96 7.99 -1.68
CA VAL A 46 -27.98 8.76 -2.43
C VAL A 46 -28.08 10.21 -1.96
N ALA A 47 -27.89 10.48 -0.67
CA ALA A 47 -27.79 11.86 -0.17
C ALA A 47 -26.55 12.61 -0.72
N LEU A 48 -25.59 11.89 -1.29
CA LEU A 48 -24.46 12.41 -2.06
C LEU A 48 -24.68 12.22 -3.56
N ASP A 49 -25.91 12.43 -4.05
CA ASP A 49 -26.21 12.58 -5.48
C ASP A 49 -25.56 13.87 -5.97
N LEU A 50 -24.24 13.80 -6.19
CA LEU A 50 -23.45 14.85 -6.79
C LEU A 50 -23.96 15.05 -8.22
N THR A 51 -24.33 16.28 -8.52
CA THR A 51 -24.61 16.70 -9.90
C THR A 51 -23.37 16.45 -10.77
N GLU A 52 -23.57 16.31 -12.08
CA GLU A 52 -22.46 16.11 -13.01
C GLU A 52 -21.46 17.29 -12.95
N ASP A 53 -21.95 18.50 -12.65
CA ASP A 53 -21.13 19.68 -12.43
C ASP A 53 -20.27 19.55 -11.17
N GLU A 54 -20.83 19.11 -10.03
CA GLU A 54 -20.07 18.86 -8.78
C GLU A 54 -19.03 17.74 -8.95
N LYS A 55 -19.34 16.69 -9.73
CA LYS A 55 -18.35 15.64 -10.07
C LYS A 55 -17.21 16.20 -10.90
N HIS A 56 -17.51 17.09 -11.85
CA HIS A 56 -16.51 17.73 -12.69
C HIS A 56 -15.62 18.70 -11.88
N GLU A 57 -16.21 19.44 -10.94
CA GLU A 57 -15.48 20.30 -10.01
C GLU A 57 -14.54 19.48 -9.10
N LEU A 58 -14.98 18.34 -8.57
CA LEU A 58 -14.11 17.45 -7.78
C LEU A 58 -12.95 16.87 -8.60
N GLN A 59 -13.19 16.48 -9.85
CA GLN A 59 -12.12 16.03 -10.76
C GLN A 59 -11.10 17.16 -11.02
N ASN A 60 -11.58 18.38 -11.23
CA ASN A 60 -10.72 19.54 -11.46
C ASN A 60 -9.88 19.91 -10.21
N ILE A 61 -10.43 19.73 -9.00
CA ILE A 61 -9.69 19.92 -7.74
C ILE A 61 -8.59 18.86 -7.59
N GLU A 62 -8.88 17.59 -7.91
CA GLU A 62 -7.87 16.53 -7.91
C GLU A 62 -6.72 16.82 -8.90
N ASP A 63 -7.02 17.40 -10.06
CA ASP A 63 -6.01 17.71 -11.08
C ASP A 63 -5.11 18.92 -10.70
N ILE A 64 -5.63 19.88 -9.94
CA ILE A 64 -4.86 21.06 -9.50
C ILE A 64 -3.89 20.71 -8.36
N GLU A 65 -4.24 19.77 -7.48
CA GLU A 65 -3.41 19.35 -6.33
C GLU A 65 -2.47 18.17 -6.62
N ARG A 66 -2.50 17.60 -7.83
CA ARG A 66 -1.62 16.48 -8.24
C ARG A 66 -0.13 16.84 -8.34
N ILE A 67 0.23 18.11 -8.19
CA ILE A 67 1.63 18.55 -8.28
C ILE A 67 2.37 18.21 -6.99
N VAL A 68 3.23 17.19 -7.07
CA VAL A 68 4.12 16.77 -5.99
C VAL A 68 5.44 17.51 -6.09
N HIS A 69 5.84 18.17 -5.00
CA HIS A 69 7.13 18.85 -4.91
C HIS A 69 8.20 17.93 -4.32
N CYS A 70 9.39 17.91 -4.91
CA CYS A 70 10.53 17.23 -4.31
C CYS A 70 11.01 17.99 -3.06
N PRO A 71 11.09 17.35 -1.87
CA PRO A 71 11.45 18.01 -0.61
C PRO A 71 12.96 18.20 -0.43
N ILE A 72 13.80 17.68 -1.34
CA ILE A 72 15.25 17.79 -1.23
C ILE A 72 15.70 19.22 -1.49
N VAL A 73 16.40 19.80 -0.52
CA VAL A 73 16.92 21.18 -0.56
C VAL A 73 17.76 21.36 -1.81
N GLY A 74 17.45 22.39 -2.61
CA GLY A 74 18.14 22.68 -3.86
C GLY A 74 17.67 21.89 -5.09
N CYS A 75 16.77 20.90 -4.95
CA CYS A 75 16.24 20.18 -6.10
C CYS A 75 15.14 20.96 -6.83
N GLY A 76 14.12 21.42 -6.11
CA GLY A 76 13.02 22.23 -6.67
C GLY A 76 12.15 21.55 -7.74
N ALA A 77 12.23 20.21 -7.90
CA ALA A 77 11.45 19.51 -8.91
C ALA A 77 9.94 19.50 -8.59
N ARG A 78 9.12 19.67 -9.62
CA ARG A 78 7.64 19.62 -9.57
C ARG A 78 7.18 18.47 -10.46
N LEU A 79 6.41 17.55 -9.91
CA LEU A 79 6.10 16.26 -10.52
C LEU A 79 4.59 16.06 -10.55
N SER A 80 4.10 15.34 -11.55
CA SER A 80 2.66 15.24 -11.85
C SER A 80 1.88 14.28 -10.96
N CYS A 81 2.58 13.41 -10.23
CA CYS A 81 2.01 12.41 -9.33
C CYS A 81 3.09 11.84 -8.40
N LEU A 82 2.68 10.97 -7.47
CA LEU A 82 3.60 10.28 -6.56
C LEU A 82 4.53 9.29 -7.27
N ASP A 83 4.05 8.55 -8.28
CA ASP A 83 4.90 7.62 -9.03
C ASP A 83 6.06 8.35 -9.74
N ALA A 84 5.76 9.50 -10.36
CA ALA A 84 6.78 10.36 -10.97
C ALA A 84 7.78 10.89 -9.92
N PHE A 85 7.34 11.08 -8.67
CA PHE A 85 8.20 11.43 -7.55
C PHE A 85 9.12 10.30 -7.12
N GLU A 86 8.63 9.07 -7.03
CA GLU A 86 9.46 7.91 -6.69
C GLU A 86 10.55 7.69 -7.76
N ASP A 87 10.17 7.72 -9.04
CA ASP A 87 11.12 7.59 -10.15
C ASP A 87 12.18 8.69 -10.12
N HIS A 88 11.76 9.94 -9.92
CA HIS A 88 12.66 11.08 -9.77
C HIS A 88 13.62 10.89 -8.60
N TYR A 89 13.10 10.51 -7.43
CA TYR A 89 13.88 10.35 -6.20
C TYR A 89 14.91 9.23 -6.35
N ASN A 90 14.52 8.11 -6.94
CA ASN A 90 15.39 6.98 -7.26
C ASN A 90 16.51 7.39 -8.23
N ALA A 91 16.17 8.16 -9.27
CA ALA A 91 17.13 8.54 -10.30
C ALA A 91 18.08 9.69 -9.90
N ARG A 92 17.68 10.56 -8.96
CA ARG A 92 18.41 11.81 -8.65
C ARG A 92 19.01 11.85 -7.25
N HIS A 93 18.41 11.16 -6.28
CA HIS A 93 18.74 11.37 -4.86
C HIS A 93 19.17 10.08 -4.15
N MET A 94 18.57 8.94 -4.48
CA MET A 94 18.78 7.69 -3.73
C MET A 94 20.25 7.25 -3.62
N SER A 95 20.99 7.33 -4.72
CA SER A 95 22.39 6.87 -4.79
C SER A 95 23.34 8.02 -5.13
N ALA A 96 23.13 9.18 -4.49
CA ALA A 96 23.96 10.36 -4.66
C ALA A 96 25.11 10.45 -3.63
N CYS A 97 26.29 10.83 -4.08
CA CYS A 97 27.43 11.08 -3.19
C CYS A 97 27.26 12.42 -2.47
N ALA A 98 27.30 12.41 -1.14
CA ALA A 98 27.19 13.64 -0.34
C ALA A 98 28.37 14.61 -0.52
N THR A 99 29.54 14.13 -0.94
CA THR A 99 30.75 14.96 -1.10
C THR A 99 30.81 15.66 -2.46
N CYS A 100 30.48 14.95 -3.55
CA CYS A 100 30.61 15.48 -4.91
C CYS A 100 29.28 15.60 -5.68
N SER A 101 28.16 15.23 -5.06
CA SER A 101 26.80 15.28 -5.64
C SER A 101 26.59 14.42 -6.89
N ARG A 102 27.50 13.47 -7.18
CA ARG A 102 27.39 12.57 -8.33
C ARG A 102 26.43 11.43 -8.00
N VAL A 103 25.53 11.11 -8.93
CA VAL A 103 24.50 10.07 -8.75
C VAL A 103 24.92 8.78 -9.45
N TYR A 104 24.71 7.66 -8.78
CA TYR A 104 25.08 6.33 -9.26
C TYR A 104 23.83 5.46 -9.49
N PRO A 105 23.87 4.50 -10.44
CA PRO A 105 22.72 3.63 -10.69
C PRO A 105 22.38 2.70 -9.51
N THR A 106 23.35 2.35 -8.68
CA THR A 106 23.15 1.46 -7.53
C THR A 106 23.93 1.93 -6.30
N SER A 107 23.46 1.50 -5.13
CA SER A 107 24.11 1.79 -3.84
C SER A 107 25.54 1.22 -3.76
N ARG A 108 25.81 0.05 -4.36
CA ARG A 108 27.18 -0.51 -4.38
C ARG A 108 28.14 0.38 -5.14
N LEU A 109 27.76 0.86 -6.32
CA LEU A 109 28.60 1.76 -7.12
C LEU A 109 28.86 3.07 -6.37
N LEU A 110 27.87 3.60 -5.66
CA LEU A 110 28.08 4.74 -4.76
C LEU A 110 29.09 4.39 -3.65
N SER A 111 28.94 3.24 -2.99
CA SER A 111 29.85 2.83 -1.90
C SER A 111 31.31 2.68 -2.39
N ILE A 112 31.49 2.12 -3.58
CA ILE A 112 32.80 1.94 -4.22
C ILE A 112 33.39 3.32 -4.52
N HIS A 113 32.62 4.20 -5.13
CA HIS A 113 33.06 5.56 -5.40
C HIS A 113 33.50 6.31 -4.13
N VAL A 114 32.73 6.23 -3.05
CA VAL A 114 33.10 6.88 -1.77
C VAL A 114 34.43 6.32 -1.27
N SER A 115 34.64 4.99 -1.32
CA SER A 115 35.91 4.39 -0.91
C SER A 115 37.08 4.77 -1.82
N GLU A 116 36.90 4.79 -3.15
CA GLU A 116 38.01 5.03 -4.07
C GLU A 116 38.37 6.52 -4.18
N ALA A 117 37.38 7.40 -4.17
CA ALA A 117 37.56 8.83 -4.44
C ALA A 117 37.61 9.70 -3.18
N HIS A 118 36.95 9.28 -2.10
CA HIS A 118 36.76 10.13 -0.91
C HIS A 118 37.31 9.53 0.39
N ASP A 119 37.78 8.29 0.39
CA ASP A 119 38.41 7.66 1.56
C ASP A 119 39.95 7.72 1.48
N SER A 120 40.57 8.51 2.36
CA SER A 120 42.02 8.63 2.46
C SER A 120 42.69 7.33 2.92
N PHE A 121 41.96 6.48 3.66
CA PHE A 121 42.46 5.18 4.09
C PHE A 121 42.63 4.23 2.91
N PHE A 122 41.73 4.28 1.93
CA PHE A 122 41.84 3.52 0.69
C PHE A 122 43.14 3.87 -0.04
N GLN A 123 43.42 5.16 -0.22
CA GLN A 123 44.65 5.64 -0.85
C GLN A 123 45.90 5.18 -0.08
N ALA A 124 45.88 5.24 1.25
CA ALA A 124 46.99 4.78 2.09
C ALA A 124 47.24 3.27 1.98
N LYS A 125 46.19 2.45 1.87
CA LYS A 125 46.32 1.00 1.65
C LYS A 125 46.86 0.67 0.27
N VAL A 126 46.36 1.33 -0.77
CA VAL A 126 46.87 1.17 -2.15
C VAL A 126 48.36 1.54 -2.21
N ALA A 127 48.76 2.64 -1.55
CA ALA A 127 50.17 3.05 -1.47
C ALA A 127 51.08 2.02 -0.77
N ARG A 128 50.52 1.17 0.10
CA ARG A 128 51.23 0.05 0.75
C ARG A 128 51.19 -1.25 -0.06
N GLY A 129 50.58 -1.25 -1.23
CA GLY A 129 50.51 -2.41 -2.13
C GLY A 129 49.34 -3.36 -1.87
N PHE A 130 48.34 -2.97 -1.07
CA PHE A 130 47.13 -3.78 -0.89
C PHE A 130 46.19 -3.62 -2.09
N SER A 131 45.69 -4.73 -2.63
CA SER A 131 44.53 -4.72 -3.52
C SER A 131 43.29 -4.35 -2.71
N MET A 132 42.56 -3.35 -3.18
CA MET A 132 41.37 -2.81 -2.52
C MET A 132 40.20 -2.70 -3.48
N VAL A 133 40.33 -3.22 -4.70
CA VAL A 133 39.30 -3.12 -5.73
C VAL A 133 38.17 -4.09 -5.42
N LYS A 134 36.94 -3.62 -5.61
CA LYS A 134 35.73 -4.43 -5.39
C LYS A 134 35.08 -4.74 -6.72
N CYS A 135 34.52 -5.94 -6.83
CA CYS A 135 33.71 -6.30 -8.00
C CYS A 135 32.51 -5.33 -8.13
N LEU A 136 32.25 -4.83 -9.34
CA LEU A 136 31.13 -3.91 -9.60
C LEU A 136 29.76 -4.61 -9.56
N VAL A 137 29.73 -5.94 -9.65
CA VAL A 137 28.49 -6.72 -9.66
C VAL A 137 27.86 -6.78 -8.27
N GLU A 138 26.58 -6.45 -8.19
CA GLU A 138 25.77 -6.56 -6.98
C GLU A 138 25.73 -8.01 -6.46
N GLY A 139 25.88 -8.20 -5.14
CA GLY A 139 25.89 -9.52 -4.52
C GLY A 139 27.16 -10.35 -4.75
N CYS A 140 28.17 -9.83 -5.47
CA CYS A 140 29.45 -10.52 -5.61
C CYS A 140 30.30 -10.36 -4.33
N GLY A 141 30.55 -11.49 -3.65
CA GLY A 141 31.40 -11.58 -2.46
C GLY A 141 32.91 -11.67 -2.75
N ALA A 142 33.33 -11.47 -4.01
CA ALA A 142 34.74 -11.38 -4.34
C ALA A 142 35.27 -10.00 -3.90
N GLU A 143 35.91 -9.98 -2.74
CA GLU A 143 36.79 -8.90 -2.30
C GLU A 143 38.22 -9.33 -2.66
N THR A 144 38.87 -8.62 -3.58
CA THR A 144 40.22 -8.96 -4.08
C THR A 144 41.29 -8.06 -3.49
#